data_AF-A0A929KA43-F1
#
_entry.id   AF-A0A929KA43-F1
#
_cell.length_a   1.000
_cell.length_b   1.000
_cell.length_c   1.000
_cell.angle_alpha   90.00
_cell.angle_beta   90.00
_cell.angle_gamma   90.00
#
_symmetry.space_group_name_H-M   'P 1'
#
loop_
_entity.id
_entity.type
_entity.pdbx_description
1 polymer ?
#
loop_
_entity_poly.entity_id
_entity_poly.type
_entity_poly.pdbx_seq_one_letter_code
_entity_poly.pdbx_strand_id
1 'polypeptide(L)'
;MKHNFEEHKQNRIDNARKQAAKNSRLSDDYYVRAKQMASAIPFGQPILVGHHSEKRDRSYRNKIHNAYGKAFETMDKASYYEEKAESIASNNAIFSDDPEALTKLKNELKALEQAQQFMKDANKLLKKNDREEFLKLPYATEKMWDELTNPAPHIRNIGFASYKFSNNGANIRRIKQRIEQLERLQQRPAQEVLFEGGSIIENKEANRIQILFDAKPDEAIRKMLKGAGFRWSPTENAWQRHLNANGIYAAKSVLKQLSTIQNAK
;
A
#
# COMPACT_ATOMS: atom_id res chain seq x y z
N MET A 1 7.61 20.02 -3.06
CA MET A 1 7.32 19.87 -4.52
C MET A 1 6.13 18.95 -4.64
N LYS A 2 5.12 19.24 -5.47
CA LYS A 2 3.83 18.50 -5.49
C LYS A 2 3.94 16.98 -5.71
N HIS A 3 5.09 16.47 -6.16
CA HIS A 3 5.31 15.06 -6.51
C HIS A 3 6.45 14.38 -5.73
N ASN A 4 6.88 14.93 -4.58
CA ASN A 4 7.91 14.27 -3.77
C ASN A 4 7.35 13.02 -3.07
N PHE A 5 7.81 11.84 -3.48
CA PHE A 5 7.38 10.53 -2.97
C PHE A 5 7.52 10.41 -1.45
N GLU A 6 8.66 10.83 -0.89
CA GLU A 6 8.92 10.72 0.55
C GLU A 6 8.06 11.69 1.36
N GLU A 7 7.87 12.92 0.86
CA GLU A 7 6.97 13.90 1.46
C GLU A 7 5.52 13.37 1.51
N HIS A 8 5.06 12.74 0.43
CA HIS A 8 3.73 12.11 0.39
C HIS A 8 3.59 10.93 1.36
N LYS A 9 4.62 10.07 1.45
CA LYS A 9 4.63 8.96 2.42
C LYS A 9 4.53 9.50 3.84
N GLN A 10 5.34 10.50 4.17
CA GLN A 10 5.38 11.12 5.49
C GLN A 10 4.05 11.80 5.83
N ASN A 11 3.47 12.58 4.91
CA ASN A 11 2.18 13.23 5.09
C ASN A 11 1.04 12.23 5.39
N ARG A 12 1.07 11.04 4.78
CA ARG A 12 0.10 9.98 5.06
C ARG A 12 0.27 9.39 6.45
N ILE A 13 1.50 9.19 6.90
CA ILE A 13 1.82 8.73 8.26
C ILE A 13 1.37 9.77 9.28
N ASP A 14 1.72 11.03 9.07
CA ASP A 14 1.39 12.12 10.00
C ASP A 14 -0.11 12.35 10.09
N ASN A 15 -0.83 12.28 8.96
CA ASN A 15 -2.29 12.34 8.98
C ASN A 15 -2.89 11.15 9.75
N ALA A 16 -2.40 9.93 9.54
CA ALA A 16 -2.88 8.76 10.27
C ALA A 16 -2.63 8.91 11.79
N ARG A 17 -1.42 9.29 12.20
CA ARG A 17 -1.08 9.58 13.60
C ARG A 17 -1.94 10.69 14.21
N LYS A 18 -2.20 11.76 13.45
CA LYS A 18 -3.09 12.84 13.86
C LYS A 18 -4.53 12.34 14.08
N GLN A 19 -5.03 11.46 13.22
CA GLN A 19 -6.35 10.83 13.42
C GLN A 19 -6.35 9.91 14.63
N ALA A 20 -5.30 9.11 14.84
CA ALA A 20 -5.19 8.25 16.02
C ALA A 20 -5.25 9.06 17.31
N ALA A 21 -4.39 10.08 17.45
CA ALA A 21 -4.35 10.95 18.62
C ALA A 21 -5.69 11.69 18.85
N LYS A 22 -6.35 12.12 17.77
CA LYS A 22 -7.68 12.74 17.86
C LYS A 22 -8.73 11.76 18.41
N ASN A 23 -8.77 10.54 17.88
CA ASN A 23 -9.77 9.54 18.28
C ASN A 23 -9.49 8.99 19.69
N SER A 24 -8.22 8.86 20.08
CA SER A 24 -7.83 8.52 21.46
C SER A 24 -8.34 9.56 22.46
N ARG A 25 -8.12 10.85 22.22
CA ARG A 25 -8.67 11.92 23.07
C ARG A 25 -10.20 11.87 23.17
N LEU A 26 -10.88 11.68 22.03
CA LEU A 26 -12.34 11.54 22.00
C LEU A 26 -12.82 10.33 22.81
N SER A 27 -12.10 9.20 22.73
CA SER A 27 -12.40 8.01 23.52
C SER A 27 -12.32 8.31 25.01
N ASP A 28 -11.23 8.93 25.46
CA ASP A 28 -11.04 9.31 26.86
C ASP A 28 -12.14 10.26 27.34
N ASP A 29 -12.49 11.27 26.54
CA ASP A 29 -13.56 12.23 26.86
C ASP A 29 -14.91 11.53 27.01
N TYR A 30 -15.28 10.64 26.07
CA TYR A 30 -16.53 9.88 26.15
C TYR A 30 -16.54 8.92 27.33
N TYR A 31 -15.40 8.26 27.62
CA TYR A 31 -15.27 7.35 28.73
C TYR A 31 -15.40 8.07 30.08
N VAL A 32 -14.69 9.19 30.26
CA VAL A 32 -14.76 10.02 31.47
C VAL A 32 -16.19 10.53 31.67
N ARG A 33 -16.84 11.02 30.60
CA ARG A 33 -18.23 11.47 30.67
C ARG A 33 -19.18 10.33 31.05
N ALA A 34 -19.05 9.16 30.43
CA ALA A 34 -19.89 8.01 30.74
C ALA A 34 -19.70 7.57 32.20
N LYS A 35 -18.46 7.55 32.69
CA LYS A 35 -18.10 7.25 34.08
C LYS A 35 -18.71 8.26 35.06
N GLN A 36 -18.62 9.56 34.77
CA GLN A 36 -19.25 10.60 35.57
C GLN A 36 -20.77 10.43 35.62
N MET A 37 -21.41 10.15 34.48
CA MET A 37 -22.85 9.89 34.44
C MET A 37 -23.24 8.64 35.23
N ALA A 38 -22.44 7.56 35.13
CA ALA A 38 -22.64 6.32 35.85
C ALA A 38 -22.50 6.49 37.38
N SER A 39 -21.57 7.33 37.84
CA SER A 39 -21.39 7.59 39.28
C SER A 39 -22.60 8.24 39.97
N ALA A 40 -23.53 8.82 39.21
CA ALA A 40 -24.80 9.33 39.76
C ALA A 40 -25.78 8.22 40.15
N ILE A 41 -25.52 6.96 39.76
CA ILE A 41 -26.33 5.79 40.13
C ILE A 41 -25.59 5.00 41.21
N PRO A 42 -26.09 4.96 42.45
CA PRO A 42 -25.60 4.09 43.51
C PRO A 42 -25.42 2.64 43.03
N PHE A 43 -24.31 2.03 43.44
CA PHE A 43 -24.02 0.65 43.09
C PHE A 43 -25.11 -0.30 43.60
N GLY A 44 -25.59 -1.18 42.72
CA GLY A 44 -26.65 -2.14 43.05
C GLY A 44 -28.07 -1.58 43.02
N GLN A 45 -28.30 -0.30 42.71
CA GLN A 45 -29.66 0.25 42.62
C GLN A 45 -30.44 -0.36 41.42
N PRO A 46 -31.54 -1.10 41.67
CA PRO A 46 -32.36 -1.66 40.61
C PRO A 46 -33.20 -0.58 39.91
N ILE A 47 -33.66 -0.88 38.69
CA ILE A 47 -34.70 -0.08 38.03
C ILE A 47 -36.02 -0.36 38.75
N LEU A 48 -36.68 0.71 39.22
CA LEU A 48 -38.01 0.62 39.85
C LEU A 48 -39.08 0.45 38.77
N VAL A 49 -39.39 -0.79 38.41
CA VAL A 49 -40.40 -1.12 37.38
C VAL A 49 -41.79 -0.71 37.86
N GLY A 50 -42.54 0.01 37.01
CA GLY A 50 -43.89 0.52 37.32
C GLY A 50 -43.91 1.85 38.09
N HIS A 51 -42.76 2.38 38.53
CA HIS A 51 -42.69 3.68 39.21
C HIS A 51 -42.65 4.84 38.20
N HIS A 52 -43.13 6.03 38.58
CA HIS A 52 -43.17 7.21 37.70
C HIS A 52 -41.78 7.61 37.14
N SER A 53 -40.69 7.22 37.82
CA SER A 53 -39.31 7.54 37.44
C SER A 53 -38.70 6.52 36.47
N GLU A 54 -39.34 5.37 36.24
CA GLU A 54 -38.80 4.26 35.46
C GLU A 54 -38.31 4.71 34.08
N LYS A 55 -39.16 5.45 33.35
CA LYS A 55 -38.86 5.91 31.98
C LYS A 55 -37.62 6.81 31.94
N ARG A 56 -37.50 7.72 32.93
CA ARG A 56 -36.36 8.65 33.03
C ARG A 56 -35.07 7.88 33.35
N ASP A 57 -35.16 6.93 34.28
CA ASP A 57 -34.05 6.12 34.74
C ASP A 57 -33.49 5.20 33.64
N ARG A 58 -34.38 4.54 32.88
CA ARG A 58 -34.02 3.78 31.66
C ARG A 58 -33.35 4.66 30.62
N SER A 59 -33.93 5.83 30.33
CA SER A 59 -33.34 6.76 29.35
C SER A 59 -31.94 7.23 29.80
N TYR A 60 -31.75 7.48 31.10
CA TYR A 60 -30.46 7.89 31.64
C TYR A 60 -29.40 6.78 31.51
N ARG A 61 -29.73 5.53 31.89
CA ARG A 61 -28.83 4.37 31.68
C ARG A 61 -28.53 4.14 30.20
N ASN A 62 -29.50 4.30 29.30
CA ASN A 62 -29.26 4.21 27.86
C ASN A 62 -28.28 5.29 27.36
N LYS A 63 -28.33 6.51 27.90
CA LYS A 63 -27.34 7.55 27.56
C LYS A 63 -25.94 7.19 28.03
N ILE A 64 -25.81 6.59 29.23
CA ILE A 64 -24.51 6.07 29.72
C ILE A 64 -24.00 4.97 28.78
N HIS A 65 -24.85 4.00 28.44
CA HIS A 65 -24.50 2.91 27.53
C HIS A 65 -24.04 3.44 26.17
N ASN A 66 -24.77 4.37 25.57
CA ASN A 66 -24.41 4.99 24.30
C ASN A 66 -23.10 5.80 24.39
N ALA A 67 -22.83 6.44 25.52
CA ALA A 67 -21.57 7.17 25.72
C ALA A 67 -20.38 6.22 25.82
N TYR A 68 -20.51 5.10 26.55
CA TYR A 68 -19.49 4.04 26.54
C TYR A 68 -19.33 3.41 25.15
N GLY A 69 -20.43 3.13 24.45
CA GLY A 69 -20.39 2.63 23.07
C GLY A 69 -19.57 3.56 22.17
N LYS A 70 -19.82 4.87 22.22
CA LYS A 70 -19.03 5.86 21.49
C LYS A 70 -17.55 5.88 21.91
N ALA A 71 -17.25 5.74 23.20
CA ALA A 71 -15.88 5.68 23.68
C ALA A 71 -15.11 4.53 23.01
N PHE A 72 -15.67 3.31 23.09
CA PHE A 72 -15.07 2.12 22.47
C PHE A 72 -15.00 2.22 20.94
N GLU A 73 -16.04 2.73 20.26
CA GLU A 73 -15.98 2.96 18.82
C GLU A 73 -14.84 3.92 18.42
N THR A 74 -14.60 4.97 19.22
CA THR A 74 -13.48 5.89 18.96
C THR A 74 -12.14 5.30 19.36
N MET A 75 -12.09 4.43 20.38
CA MET A 75 -10.90 3.67 20.76
C MET A 75 -10.47 2.77 19.60
N ASP A 76 -11.38 1.98 19.05
CA ASP A 76 -11.12 1.10 17.90
C ASP A 76 -10.63 1.90 16.69
N LYS A 77 -11.22 3.07 16.44
CA LYS A 77 -10.75 3.99 15.38
C LYS A 77 -9.33 4.48 15.66
N ALA A 78 -8.97 4.78 16.91
CA ALA A 78 -7.63 5.21 17.26
C ALA A 78 -6.61 4.11 16.94
N SER A 79 -6.86 2.88 17.41
CA SER A 79 -6.02 1.71 17.13
C SER A 79 -5.90 1.44 15.62
N TYR A 80 -7.00 1.51 14.87
CA TYR A 80 -6.97 1.38 13.41
C TYR A 80 -6.01 2.38 12.74
N TYR A 81 -6.02 3.64 13.17
CA TYR A 81 -5.16 4.66 12.58
C TYR A 81 -3.69 4.54 13.02
N GLU A 82 -3.43 4.02 14.22
CA GLU A 82 -2.09 3.64 14.68
C GLU A 82 -1.53 2.51 13.81
N GLU A 83 -2.25 1.40 13.69
CA GLU A 83 -1.88 0.28 12.84
C GLU A 83 -1.67 0.70 11.38
N LYS A 84 -2.51 1.61 10.89
CA LYS A 84 -2.36 2.18 9.55
C LYS A 84 -1.08 2.98 9.40
N ALA A 85 -0.71 3.78 10.40
CA ALA A 85 0.54 4.54 10.38
C ALA A 85 1.76 3.60 10.38
N GLU A 86 1.74 2.56 11.22
CA GLU A 86 2.79 1.54 11.31
C GLU A 86 2.90 0.73 10.02
N SER A 87 1.77 0.33 9.44
CA SER A 87 1.73 -0.37 8.15
C SER A 87 2.34 0.47 7.03
N ILE A 88 2.06 1.77 6.99
CA ILE A 88 2.68 2.66 5.98
C ILE A 88 4.19 2.81 6.24
N ALA A 89 4.61 2.93 7.50
CA ALA A 89 6.00 3.10 7.87
C ALA A 89 6.85 1.85 7.56
N SER A 90 6.35 0.66 7.92
CA SER A 90 7.00 -0.64 7.73
C SER A 90 6.93 -1.18 6.29
N ASN A 91 6.11 -0.56 5.43
CA ASN A 91 6.00 -0.98 4.05
C ASN A 91 7.29 -0.71 3.27
N ASN A 92 8.02 -1.80 2.99
CA ASN A 92 9.26 -1.81 2.21
C ASN A 92 9.04 -2.14 0.72
N ALA A 93 7.79 -2.08 0.24
CA ALA A 93 7.52 -2.26 -1.18
C ALA A 93 8.19 -1.14 -2.00
N ILE A 94 8.95 -1.53 -3.03
CA ILE A 94 9.53 -0.58 -3.97
C ILE A 94 8.41 -0.11 -4.91
N PHE A 95 8.07 1.18 -4.89
CA PHE A 95 7.04 1.76 -5.76
C PHE A 95 7.64 2.24 -7.08
N SER A 96 6.83 2.31 -8.14
CA SER A 96 7.29 2.84 -9.44
C SER A 96 7.47 4.36 -9.43
N ASP A 97 6.78 5.06 -8.52
CA ASP A 97 6.81 6.53 -8.38
C ASP A 97 8.01 6.98 -7.52
N ASP A 98 8.78 6.03 -6.94
CA ASP A 98 9.98 6.32 -6.15
C ASP A 98 11.16 6.64 -7.09
N PRO A 99 11.84 7.80 -6.96
CA PRO A 99 12.98 8.16 -7.81
C PRO A 99 14.13 7.15 -7.71
N GLU A 100 14.28 6.45 -6.59
CA GLU A 100 15.32 5.45 -6.36
C GLU A 100 14.87 4.03 -6.69
N ALA A 101 13.66 3.84 -7.26
CA ALA A 101 13.09 2.53 -7.51
C ALA A 101 14.01 1.60 -8.31
N LEU A 102 14.66 2.12 -9.37
CA LEU A 102 15.59 1.35 -10.19
C LEU A 102 16.83 0.90 -9.40
N THR A 103 17.39 1.80 -8.58
CA THR A 103 18.54 1.50 -7.73
C THR A 103 18.20 0.41 -6.72
N LYS A 104 17.06 0.55 -6.03
CA LYS A 104 16.56 -0.44 -5.06
C LYS A 104 16.32 -1.81 -5.73
N LEU A 105 15.71 -1.84 -6.92
CA LEU A 105 15.49 -3.08 -7.67
C LEU A 105 16.79 -3.73 -8.17
N LYS A 106 17.77 -2.93 -8.60
CA LYS A 106 19.09 -3.45 -9.01
C LYS A 106 19.85 -4.06 -7.83
N ASN A 107 19.75 -3.45 -6.64
CA ASN A 107 20.31 -4.00 -5.42
C ASN A 107 19.60 -5.29 -4.99
N GLU A 108 18.26 -5.33 -5.03
CA GLU A 108 17.47 -6.54 -4.77
C GLU A 108 17.85 -7.67 -5.74
N LEU A 109 17.99 -7.34 -7.03
CA LEU A 109 18.41 -8.31 -8.06
C LEU A 109 19.79 -8.89 -7.74
N LYS A 110 20.77 -8.04 -7.41
CA LYS A 110 22.13 -8.46 -7.05
C LYS A 110 22.12 -9.38 -5.83
N ALA A 111 21.33 -9.07 -4.81
CA ALA A 111 21.20 -9.90 -3.61
C ALA A 111 20.61 -11.28 -3.94
N LEU A 112 19.57 -11.35 -4.78
CA LEU A 112 18.99 -12.63 -5.21
C LEU A 112 19.95 -13.45 -6.07
N GLU A 113 20.74 -12.81 -6.95
CA GLU A 113 21.77 -13.47 -7.75
C GLU A 113 22.91 -14.03 -6.88
N GLN A 114 23.36 -13.26 -5.90
CA GLN A 114 24.33 -13.71 -4.90
C GLN A 114 23.80 -14.89 -4.08
N ALA A 115 22.55 -14.82 -3.61
CA ALA A 115 21.92 -15.93 -2.90
C ALA A 115 21.79 -17.19 -3.77
N GLN A 116 21.45 -17.03 -5.06
CA GLN A 116 21.40 -18.15 -6.00
C GLN A 116 22.76 -18.81 -6.16
N GLN A 117 23.81 -18.00 -6.33
CA GLN A 117 25.17 -18.50 -6.51
C GLN A 117 25.66 -19.19 -5.24
N PHE A 118 25.43 -18.58 -4.08
CA PHE A 118 25.71 -19.17 -2.78
C PHE A 118 25.05 -20.55 -2.63
N MET A 119 23.75 -20.69 -2.92
CA MET A 119 23.06 -21.98 -2.83
C MET A 119 23.65 -23.04 -3.77
N LYS A 120 24.08 -22.65 -4.98
CA LYS A 120 24.73 -23.57 -5.93
C LYS A 120 26.09 -24.04 -5.41
N ASP A 121 26.92 -23.11 -4.95
CA ASP A 121 28.26 -23.40 -4.44
C ASP A 121 28.19 -24.24 -3.16
N ALA A 122 27.29 -23.89 -2.25
CA ALA A 122 26.95 -24.70 -1.07
C ALA A 122 26.58 -26.14 -1.44
N ASN A 123 25.62 -26.35 -2.36
CA ASN A 123 25.23 -27.69 -2.79
C ASN A 123 26.37 -28.45 -3.48
N LYS A 124 27.28 -27.76 -4.18
CA LYS A 124 28.46 -28.37 -4.80
C LYS A 124 29.45 -28.85 -3.73
N LEU A 125 29.67 -28.07 -2.67
CA LEU A 125 30.59 -28.41 -1.58
C LEU A 125 30.00 -29.51 -0.68
N LEU A 126 28.70 -29.48 -0.41
CA LEU A 126 28.00 -30.55 0.31
C LEU A 126 28.11 -31.89 -0.42
N LYS A 127 27.98 -31.91 -1.75
CA LYS A 127 28.19 -33.12 -2.56
C LYS A 127 29.60 -33.68 -2.47
N LYS A 128 30.59 -32.83 -2.21
CA LYS A 128 32.01 -33.22 -2.02
C LYS A 128 32.35 -33.52 -0.57
N ASN A 129 31.43 -33.31 0.36
CA ASN A 129 31.65 -33.38 1.80
C ASN A 129 32.81 -32.48 2.29
N ASP A 130 32.99 -31.31 1.65
CA ASP A 130 34.08 -30.37 1.94
C ASP A 130 33.60 -29.24 2.87
N ARG A 131 33.66 -29.50 4.18
CA ARG A 131 33.19 -28.58 5.23
C ARG A 131 34.06 -27.33 5.34
N GLU A 132 35.39 -27.48 5.24
CA GLU A 132 36.33 -26.37 5.41
C GLU A 132 36.14 -25.32 4.32
N GLU A 133 35.99 -25.75 3.06
CA GLU A 133 35.76 -24.84 1.96
C GLU A 133 34.35 -24.22 2.01
N PHE A 134 33.35 -24.95 2.52
CA PHE A 134 32.01 -24.39 2.72
C PHE A 134 32.02 -23.22 3.69
N LEU A 135 32.74 -23.33 4.80
CA LEU A 135 32.82 -22.27 5.82
C LEU A 135 33.53 -21.00 5.33
N LYS A 136 34.27 -21.05 4.21
CA LYS A 136 34.86 -19.87 3.57
C LYS A 136 33.86 -19.07 2.72
N LEU A 137 32.67 -19.61 2.44
CA LEU A 137 31.66 -18.88 1.68
C LEU A 137 31.13 -17.67 2.47
N PRO A 138 30.83 -16.53 1.82
CA PRO A 138 30.51 -15.25 2.51
C PRO A 138 29.33 -15.29 3.50
N TYR A 139 28.40 -16.23 3.34
CA TYR A 139 27.20 -16.37 4.17
C TYR A 139 27.13 -17.72 4.89
N ALA A 140 28.18 -18.53 4.80
CA ALA A 140 28.20 -19.84 5.42
C ALA A 140 28.32 -19.74 6.94
N THR A 141 27.68 -20.68 7.63
CA THR A 141 27.79 -20.86 9.07
C THR A 141 27.89 -22.35 9.38
N GLU A 142 28.51 -22.70 10.50
CA GLU A 142 28.60 -24.10 10.94
C GLU A 142 27.23 -24.73 11.11
N LYS A 143 26.28 -23.99 11.70
CA LYS A 143 24.88 -24.45 11.85
C LYS A 143 24.24 -24.80 10.51
N MET A 144 24.47 -23.98 9.48
CA MET A 144 23.90 -24.22 8.17
C MET A 144 24.50 -25.46 7.49
N TRP A 145 25.77 -25.77 7.73
CA TRP A 145 26.36 -27.03 7.26
C TRP A 145 25.63 -28.24 7.87
N ASP A 146 25.42 -28.22 9.19
CA ASP A 146 24.78 -29.32 9.90
C ASP A 146 23.31 -29.49 9.46
N GLU A 147 22.56 -28.39 9.33
CA GLU A 147 21.17 -28.41 8.85
C GLU A 147 21.03 -28.95 7.42
N LEU A 148 21.98 -28.61 6.55
CA LEU A 148 21.96 -29.04 5.14
C LEU A 148 22.46 -30.47 4.95
N THR A 149 23.38 -30.94 5.79
CA THR A 149 23.96 -32.29 5.74
C THR A 149 23.07 -33.31 6.43
N ASN A 150 22.45 -32.93 7.55
CA ASN A 150 21.54 -33.75 8.33
C ASN A 150 20.12 -33.13 8.34
N PRO A 151 19.43 -33.12 7.18
CA PRO A 151 18.11 -32.52 7.10
C PRO A 151 17.08 -33.34 7.88
N ALA A 152 15.97 -32.71 8.27
CA ALA A 152 14.90 -33.37 9.02
C ALA A 152 14.35 -34.61 8.26
N PRO A 153 13.79 -35.62 8.96
CA PRO A 153 13.43 -36.92 8.36
C PRO A 153 12.49 -36.88 7.15
N HIS A 154 11.70 -35.82 7.00
CA HIS A 154 10.76 -35.61 5.90
C HIS A 154 11.40 -34.94 4.66
N ILE A 155 12.64 -34.47 4.76
CA ILE A 155 13.40 -33.85 3.67
C ILE A 155 14.29 -34.94 3.05
N ARG A 156 14.01 -35.28 1.79
CA ARG A 156 14.65 -36.41 1.11
C ARG A 156 16.07 -36.15 0.60
N ASN A 157 16.47 -34.88 0.47
CA ASN A 157 17.70 -34.50 -0.22
C ASN A 157 18.60 -33.65 0.69
N ILE A 158 19.90 -33.97 0.69
CA ILE A 158 20.97 -33.17 1.30
C ILE A 158 21.12 -31.85 0.53
N GLY A 159 21.32 -30.76 1.27
CA GLY A 159 21.51 -29.42 0.73
C GLY A 159 20.22 -28.62 0.54
N PHE A 160 20.36 -27.50 -0.17
CA PHE A 160 19.24 -26.61 -0.45
C PHE A 160 18.20 -27.32 -1.32
N ALA A 161 16.95 -27.27 -0.87
CA ALA A 161 15.82 -27.87 -1.57
C ALA A 161 15.58 -27.22 -2.95
N SER A 162 15.12 -28.02 -3.92
CA SER A 162 14.88 -27.59 -5.30
C SER A 162 13.90 -26.41 -5.43
N TYR A 163 12.86 -26.37 -4.59
CA TYR A 163 11.88 -25.28 -4.61
C TYR A 163 12.53 -23.92 -4.26
N LYS A 164 13.60 -23.89 -3.43
CA LYS A 164 14.31 -22.65 -3.11
C LYS A 164 14.97 -22.05 -4.36
N PHE A 165 15.58 -22.89 -5.19
CA PHE A 165 16.15 -22.47 -6.49
C PHE A 165 15.09 -21.99 -7.47
N SER A 166 13.97 -22.72 -7.58
CA SER A 166 12.89 -22.37 -8.49
C SER A 166 12.24 -21.04 -8.11
N ASN A 167 11.91 -20.86 -6.84
CA ASN A 167 11.31 -19.64 -6.30
C ASN A 167 12.25 -18.44 -6.47
N ASN A 168 13.53 -18.60 -6.11
CA ASN A 168 14.51 -17.53 -6.27
C ASN A 168 14.74 -17.17 -7.74
N GLY A 169 14.84 -18.18 -8.62
CA GLY A 169 14.95 -17.98 -10.07
C GLY A 169 13.74 -17.28 -10.68
N ALA A 170 12.53 -17.58 -10.22
CA ALA A 170 11.31 -16.87 -10.61
C ALA A 170 11.34 -15.40 -10.17
N ASN A 171 11.79 -15.12 -8.94
CA ASN A 171 11.96 -13.76 -8.43
C ASN A 171 13.00 -12.96 -9.23
N ILE A 172 14.15 -13.56 -9.55
CA ILE A 172 15.17 -12.95 -10.41
C ILE A 172 14.58 -12.53 -11.76
N ARG A 173 13.86 -13.44 -12.44
CA ARG A 173 13.21 -13.13 -13.73
C ARG A 173 12.18 -12.01 -13.60
N ARG A 174 11.34 -12.05 -12.57
CA ARG A 174 10.32 -11.02 -12.28
C ARG A 174 10.96 -9.65 -12.09
N ILE A 175 12.04 -9.55 -11.30
CA ILE A 175 12.72 -8.28 -11.04
C ILE A 175 13.41 -7.76 -12.30
N LYS A 176 14.06 -8.63 -13.09
CA LYS A 176 14.65 -8.24 -14.38
C LYS A 176 13.61 -7.62 -15.31
N GLN A 177 12.46 -8.29 -15.48
CA GLN A 177 11.34 -7.75 -16.28
C GLN A 177 10.83 -6.41 -15.75
N ARG A 178 10.76 -6.26 -14.42
CA ARG A 178 10.34 -5.01 -13.78
C ARG A 178 11.33 -3.86 -14.02
N ILE A 179 12.63 -4.12 -13.91
CA ILE A 179 13.69 -3.15 -14.20
C ILE A 179 13.59 -2.70 -15.65
N GLU A 180 13.51 -3.65 -16.59
CA GLU A 180 13.39 -3.36 -18.03
C GLU A 180 12.15 -2.51 -18.33
N GLN A 181 11.02 -2.83 -17.70
CA GLN A 181 9.79 -2.06 -17.86
C GLN A 181 9.97 -0.59 -17.39
N LEU A 182 10.60 -0.38 -16.24
CA LEU A 182 10.82 0.97 -15.70
C LEU A 182 11.86 1.74 -16.53
N GLU A 183 12.93 1.09 -16.98
CA GLU A 183 13.92 1.71 -17.87
C GLU A 183 13.30 2.15 -19.20
N ARG A 184 12.46 1.30 -19.82
CA ARG A 184 11.70 1.66 -21.03
C ARG A 184 10.78 2.86 -20.81
N LEU A 185 10.11 2.93 -19.66
CA LEU A 185 9.24 4.06 -19.32
C LEU A 185 10.04 5.36 -19.09
N GLN A 186 11.22 5.28 -18.48
CA GLN A 186 12.09 6.45 -18.30
C GLN A 186 12.62 7.00 -19.63
N GLN A 187 13.04 6.11 -20.54
CA GLN A 187 13.62 6.47 -21.84
C GLN A 187 12.59 7.02 -22.84
N ARG A 188 11.32 6.59 -22.75
CA ARG A 188 10.25 7.08 -23.63
C ARG A 188 10.08 8.59 -23.48
N PRO A 189 10.09 9.42 -24.54
CA PRO A 189 9.86 10.85 -24.41
C PRO A 189 8.47 11.13 -23.83
N ALA A 190 8.37 12.16 -22.97
CA ALA A 190 7.05 12.63 -22.52
C ALA A 190 6.28 13.13 -23.74
N GLN A 191 5.06 12.65 -23.90
CA GLN A 191 4.21 13.04 -25.01
C GLN A 191 3.10 13.96 -24.51
N GLU A 192 2.94 15.08 -25.20
CA GLU A 192 1.77 15.94 -25.10
C GLU A 192 0.99 15.84 -26.40
N VAL A 193 -0.31 15.57 -26.29
CA VAL A 193 -1.22 15.50 -27.43
C VAL A 193 -2.34 16.50 -27.20
N LEU A 194 -2.41 17.50 -28.06
CA LEU A 194 -3.49 18.47 -28.09
C LEU A 194 -4.72 17.86 -28.77
N PHE A 195 -5.90 18.19 -28.25
CA PHE A 195 -7.18 17.89 -28.89
C PHE A 195 -8.11 19.10 -28.74
N GLU A 196 -9.22 19.10 -29.46
CA GLU A 196 -10.15 20.22 -29.38
C GLU A 196 -10.78 20.27 -27.97
N GLY A 197 -10.56 21.39 -27.26
CA GLY A 197 -11.06 21.60 -25.90
C GLY A 197 -10.15 21.06 -24.78
N GLY A 198 -8.89 20.69 -25.07
CA GLY A 198 -7.93 20.33 -24.02
C GLY A 198 -6.61 19.68 -24.49
N SER A 199 -5.87 19.12 -23.53
CA SER A 199 -4.62 18.41 -23.79
C SER A 199 -4.47 17.14 -22.95
N ILE A 200 -3.75 16.16 -23.50
CA ILE A 200 -3.32 14.95 -22.78
C ILE A 200 -1.81 15.04 -22.57
N ILE A 201 -1.38 15.03 -21.31
CA ILE A 201 0.01 15.15 -20.89
C ILE A 201 0.46 13.85 -20.20
N GLU A 202 1.51 13.22 -20.72
CA GLU A 202 2.24 12.15 -20.01
C GLU A 202 3.20 12.78 -18.98
N ASN A 203 2.70 13.04 -17.77
CA ASN A 203 3.48 13.62 -16.67
C ASN A 203 4.33 12.54 -15.97
N LYS A 204 5.62 12.51 -16.29
CA LYS A 204 6.59 11.57 -15.71
C LYS A 204 6.87 11.83 -14.24
N GLU A 205 6.94 13.08 -13.81
CA GLU A 205 7.22 13.42 -12.40
C GLU A 205 6.11 12.95 -11.47
N ALA A 206 4.86 13.11 -11.87
CA ALA A 206 3.71 12.60 -11.13
C ALA A 206 3.48 11.09 -11.35
N ASN A 207 4.19 10.46 -12.29
CA ASN A 207 3.87 9.16 -12.87
C ASN A 207 2.38 9.03 -13.23
N ARG A 208 1.80 10.05 -13.88
CA ARG A 208 0.39 10.13 -14.26
C ARG A 208 0.21 10.55 -15.71
N ILE A 209 -0.84 10.03 -16.34
CA ILE A 209 -1.42 10.60 -17.56
C ILE A 209 -2.49 11.58 -17.12
N GLN A 210 -2.38 12.82 -17.54
CA GLN A 210 -3.27 13.92 -17.18
C GLN A 210 -4.03 14.37 -18.42
N ILE A 211 -5.36 14.43 -18.32
CA ILE A 211 -6.22 15.00 -19.35
C ILE A 211 -6.75 16.32 -18.79
N LEU A 212 -6.31 17.41 -19.39
CA LEU A 212 -6.73 18.77 -19.09
C LEU A 212 -7.81 19.17 -20.09
N PHE A 213 -8.84 19.84 -19.61
CA PHE A 213 -9.88 20.44 -20.44
C PHE A 213 -9.90 21.94 -20.17
N ASP A 214 -10.15 22.74 -21.20
CA ASP A 214 -10.21 24.21 -21.08
C ASP A 214 -11.42 24.65 -20.24
N ALA A 215 -12.51 23.90 -20.34
CA ALA A 215 -13.73 24.09 -19.57
C ALA A 215 -14.22 22.77 -18.97
N LYS A 216 -15.16 22.85 -18.02
CA LYS A 216 -15.75 21.66 -17.40
C LYS A 216 -16.44 20.80 -18.47
N PRO A 217 -15.99 19.55 -18.70
CA PRO A 217 -16.57 18.71 -19.75
C PRO A 217 -17.98 18.25 -19.38
N ASP A 218 -18.78 17.99 -20.43
CA ASP A 218 -20.15 17.50 -20.32
C ASP A 218 -20.24 16.21 -19.50
N GLU A 219 -21.41 15.95 -18.89
CA GLU A 219 -21.61 14.77 -18.05
C GLU A 219 -21.33 13.45 -18.76
N ALA A 220 -21.69 13.35 -20.05
CA ALA A 220 -21.39 12.18 -20.88
C ALA A 220 -19.87 11.91 -20.96
N ILE A 221 -19.08 12.96 -21.21
CA ILE A 221 -17.60 12.87 -21.26
C ILE A 221 -17.06 12.48 -19.88
N ARG A 222 -17.56 13.10 -18.80
CA ARG A 222 -17.14 12.76 -17.43
C ARG A 222 -17.45 11.30 -17.08
N LYS A 223 -18.58 10.76 -17.52
CA LYS A 223 -18.93 9.34 -17.33
C LYS A 223 -18.01 8.42 -18.12
N MET A 224 -17.70 8.77 -19.37
CA MET A 224 -16.75 8.04 -20.22
C MET A 224 -15.35 8.01 -19.60
N LEU A 225 -14.84 9.15 -19.13
CA LEU A 225 -13.53 9.24 -18.46
C LEU A 225 -13.47 8.35 -17.21
N LYS A 226 -14.51 8.38 -16.38
CA LYS A 226 -14.64 7.49 -15.21
C LYS A 226 -14.66 6.01 -15.62
N GLY A 227 -15.36 5.67 -16.70
CA GLY A 227 -15.40 4.31 -17.25
C GLY A 227 -14.04 3.85 -17.79
N ALA A 228 -13.26 4.76 -18.38
CA ALA A 228 -11.88 4.53 -18.80
C ALA A 228 -10.88 4.54 -17.63
N GLY A 229 -11.33 4.68 -16.38
CA GLY A 229 -10.51 4.63 -15.16
C GLY A 229 -9.78 5.93 -14.83
N PHE A 230 -10.09 7.04 -15.49
CA PHE A 230 -9.59 8.36 -15.09
C PHE A 230 -10.36 8.91 -13.90
N ARG A 231 -9.65 9.55 -12.98
CA ARG A 231 -10.21 10.18 -11.78
C ARG A 231 -9.88 11.67 -11.76
N TRP A 232 -10.85 12.50 -11.42
CA TRP A 232 -10.65 13.93 -11.28
C TRP A 232 -9.74 14.24 -10.10
N SER A 233 -8.71 15.04 -10.33
CA SER A 233 -7.80 15.56 -9.31
C SER A 233 -8.01 17.07 -9.16
N PRO A 234 -8.65 17.54 -8.08
CA PRO A 234 -8.88 18.98 -7.87
C PRO A 234 -7.58 19.78 -7.73
N THR A 235 -6.52 19.17 -7.20
CA THR A 235 -5.23 19.84 -6.95
C THR A 235 -4.43 20.08 -8.23
N GLU A 236 -4.69 19.27 -9.26
CA GLU A 236 -4.03 19.31 -10.56
C GLU A 236 -4.97 19.82 -11.67
N ASN A 237 -6.23 20.09 -11.33
CA ASN A 237 -7.29 20.48 -12.26
C ASN A 237 -7.37 19.58 -13.51
N ALA A 238 -7.14 18.27 -13.33
CA ALA A 238 -6.97 17.32 -14.42
C ALA A 238 -7.64 15.98 -14.12
N TRP A 239 -8.05 15.26 -15.15
CA TRP A 239 -8.41 13.86 -15.07
C TRP A 239 -7.16 12.99 -15.15
N GLN A 240 -6.93 12.15 -14.14
CA GLN A 240 -5.66 11.46 -13.98
C GLN A 240 -5.81 9.95 -13.89
N ARG A 241 -4.78 9.26 -14.39
CA ARG A 241 -4.56 7.82 -14.25
C ARG A 241 -3.06 7.52 -14.16
N HIS A 242 -2.66 6.40 -13.57
CA HIS A 242 -1.25 5.98 -13.55
C HIS A 242 -0.66 5.89 -14.97
N LEU A 243 0.57 6.41 -15.12
CA LEU A 243 1.34 6.26 -16.35
C LEU A 243 1.91 4.84 -16.43
N ASN A 244 1.15 3.97 -17.09
CA ASN A 244 1.55 2.60 -17.42
C ASN A 244 0.98 2.22 -18.79
N ALA A 245 1.35 1.05 -19.33
CA ALA A 245 0.93 0.62 -20.66
C ALA A 245 -0.61 0.65 -20.86
N ASN A 246 -1.36 0.21 -19.84
CA ASN A 246 -2.83 0.22 -19.87
C ASN A 246 -3.39 1.66 -19.78
N GLY A 247 -2.77 2.53 -18.99
CA GLY A 247 -3.12 3.95 -18.93
C GLY A 247 -2.91 4.63 -20.27
N ILE A 248 -1.78 4.37 -20.95
CA ILE A 248 -1.47 4.93 -22.27
C ILE A 248 -2.49 4.45 -23.30
N TYR A 249 -2.81 3.15 -23.28
CA TYR A 249 -3.85 2.59 -24.14
C TYR A 249 -5.21 3.25 -23.89
N ALA A 250 -5.59 3.43 -22.63
CA ALA A 250 -6.85 4.08 -22.28
C ALA A 250 -6.88 5.56 -22.72
N ALA A 251 -5.78 6.30 -22.58
CA ALA A 251 -5.68 7.68 -23.06
C ALA A 251 -5.88 7.77 -24.57
N LYS A 252 -5.28 6.85 -25.35
CA LYS A 252 -5.48 6.76 -26.81
C LYS A 252 -6.93 6.44 -27.16
N SER A 253 -7.56 5.53 -26.42
CA SER A 253 -8.97 5.19 -26.61
C SER A 253 -9.89 6.38 -26.33
N VAL A 254 -9.65 7.09 -25.22
CA VAL A 254 -10.37 8.31 -24.85
C VAL A 254 -10.21 9.37 -25.93
N LEU A 255 -8.99 9.61 -26.41
CA LEU A 255 -8.73 10.57 -27.48
C LEU A 255 -9.53 10.26 -28.75
N LYS A 256 -9.58 8.99 -29.16
CA LYS A 256 -10.38 8.53 -30.31
C LYS A 256 -11.88 8.73 -30.10
N GLN A 257 -12.37 8.52 -28.87
CA GLN A 257 -13.78 8.73 -28.56
C GLN A 257 -14.13 10.22 -28.54
N LEU A 258 -13.26 11.07 -28.00
CA LEU A 258 -13.44 12.52 -27.99
C LEU A 258 -13.53 13.08 -29.41
N SER A 259 -12.61 12.68 -30.31
CA SER A 259 -12.67 13.11 -31.71
C SER A 259 -13.93 12.61 -32.44
N THR A 260 -14.41 11.40 -32.11
CA THR A 260 -15.65 10.87 -32.69
C THR A 260 -16.88 11.67 -32.23
N ILE A 261 -16.94 12.06 -30.96
CA ILE A 261 -18.04 12.86 -30.40
C ILE A 261 -18.05 14.28 -31.02
N GLN A 262 -16.88 14.84 -31.28
CA GLN A 262 -16.74 16.15 -31.93
C GLN A 262 -17.22 16.13 -33.37
N ASN A 263 -16.81 15.11 -34.14
CA ASN A 263 -17.23 14.95 -35.54
C ASN A 263 -18.74 14.64 -35.71
N ALA A 264 -19.44 14.26 -34.63
CA ALA A 264 -20.86 13.95 -34.64
C ALA A 264 -21.76 15.14 -34.22
N LYS A 265 -21.17 16.27 -33.82
CA LYS A 265 -21.86 17.53 -33.54
C LYS A 265 -21.76 18.46 -34.75
#